data_AF-A0A3D9VV25-F1
#
_entry.id   AF-A0A3D9VV25-F1
#
_cell.length_a   1.000
_cell.length_b   1.000
_cell.length_c   1.000
_cell.angle_alpha   90.00
_cell.angle_beta   90.00
_cell.angle_gamma   90.00
#
_symmetry.space_group_name_H-M   'P 1'
#
loop_
_entity.id
_entity.type
_entity.pdbx_description
1 polymer ?
#
loop_
_entity_poly.entity_id
_entity_poly.type
_entity_poly.pdbx_seq_one_letter_code
_entity_poly.pdbx_strand_id
1 'polypeptide(L)'
;MSMENFKTIVLINLVVISLFLTFNLWTYVPDSTSMQNTKFVQGNEEINTIKISEVVRPSSVVIHKEKNHYVSEKKENVDSIYKILENGELHNFEEITGTVPKGDFLSYVHGEEKIEFVFPTNIPLDTIKNMFNIKNKNIESNRSFNRIIIDPSRSKDQEIKVSFVSYDTPHKIYQATLSGAYIKDIINAQNQLITVARPYFEYQINDTKKLFLPEGITELSKAEYITAKLEVDPFKNALFSDPRYLSPISEKTKETFTDGIRSMEIDKSDAMLKYKNSAVHGDKSTDNAVILQKSFDFVSGHSGSLKSYRFDYINGRKTSFRLYEDGLPVFNANGIAELKQVWGSGEIMQYERPFFEFSITLPSKQQTTSLASGRTVMTSLENNPEIDKKSIQDVGIGYKMSLEPSISDVRIAVLQPIWYVKCEEDGKQQIYEWSEGGLNGLGSN
;
A
#
# COMPACT_ATOMS: atom_id res chain seq x y z
N MET A 1 -49.78 -55.92 30.35
CA MET A 1 -50.19 -54.72 29.60
C MET A 1 -50.72 -55.15 28.26
N SER A 2 -51.90 -54.69 27.86
CA SER A 2 -52.49 -55.00 26.54
C SER A 2 -51.60 -54.46 25.42
N MET A 3 -51.58 -55.16 24.28
CA MET A 3 -50.78 -54.78 23.11
C MET A 3 -51.11 -53.38 22.59
N GLU A 4 -52.31 -52.88 22.90
CA GLU A 4 -52.75 -51.51 22.61
C GLU A 4 -52.01 -50.47 23.47
N ASN A 5 -51.83 -50.71 24.77
CA ASN A 5 -51.14 -49.76 25.66
C ASN A 5 -49.67 -49.59 25.24
N PHE A 6 -49.01 -50.65 24.74
CA PHE A 6 -47.65 -50.55 24.23
C PHE A 6 -47.58 -49.71 22.94
N LYS A 7 -48.52 -49.89 22.02
CA LYS A 7 -48.60 -49.08 20.79
C LYS A 7 -48.84 -47.60 21.10
N THR A 8 -49.70 -47.30 22.07
CA THR A 8 -49.98 -45.92 22.50
C THR A 8 -48.75 -45.27 23.14
N ILE A 9 -48.01 -46.00 23.97
CA ILE A 9 -46.77 -45.50 24.59
C ILE A 9 -45.70 -45.19 23.53
N VAL A 10 -45.51 -46.10 22.56
CA VAL A 10 -44.55 -45.89 21.45
C VAL A 10 -44.97 -44.69 20.61
N LEU A 11 -46.25 -44.56 20.28
CA LEU A 11 -46.76 -43.44 19.49
C LEU A 11 -46.52 -42.09 20.18
N ILE A 12 -46.85 -42.00 21.48
CA ILE A 12 -46.64 -40.77 22.26
C ILE A 12 -45.15 -40.41 22.30
N ASN A 13 -44.27 -41.41 22.49
CA ASN A 13 -42.83 -41.17 22.52
C ASN A 13 -42.32 -40.61 21.19
N LEU A 14 -42.83 -41.14 20.07
CA LEU A 14 -42.46 -40.72 18.73
C LEU A 14 -42.93 -39.29 18.42
N VAL A 15 -44.14 -38.92 18.89
CA VAL A 15 -44.66 -37.55 18.78
C VAL A 15 -43.83 -36.56 19.60
N VAL A 16 -43.42 -36.93 20.82
CA VAL A 16 -42.58 -36.08 21.67
C VAL A 16 -41.19 -35.87 21.05
N ILE A 17 -40.57 -36.94 20.51
CA ILE A 17 -39.29 -36.85 19.81
C ILE A 17 -39.40 -35.95 18.57
N SER A 18 -40.48 -36.09 17.79
CA SER A 18 -40.74 -35.24 16.63
C SER A 18 -40.83 -33.76 17.03
N LEU A 19 -41.61 -33.44 18.06
CA LEU A 19 -41.74 -32.07 18.55
C LEU A 19 -40.40 -31.50 19.06
N PHE A 20 -39.59 -32.33 19.73
CA PHE A 20 -38.27 -31.93 20.20
C PHE A 20 -37.28 -31.65 19.05
N LEU A 21 -37.28 -32.49 18.02
CA LEU A 21 -36.47 -32.28 16.80
C LEU A 21 -36.92 -31.03 16.03
N THR A 22 -38.23 -30.83 15.89
CA THR A 22 -38.78 -29.64 15.24
C THR A 22 -38.43 -28.37 16.02
N PHE A 23 -38.54 -28.40 17.36
CA PHE A 23 -38.13 -27.27 18.19
C PHE A 23 -36.64 -26.98 18.05
N ASN A 24 -35.78 -28.01 18.08
CA ASN A 24 -34.33 -27.86 17.87
C ASN A 24 -34.02 -27.21 16.52
N LEU A 25 -34.66 -27.65 15.44
CA LEU A 25 -34.47 -27.06 14.10
C LEU A 25 -34.97 -25.63 14.02
N TRP A 26 -36.05 -25.30 14.72
CA TRP A 26 -36.61 -23.94 14.72
C TRP A 26 -35.81 -22.95 15.57
N THR A 27 -35.18 -23.43 16.66
CA THR A 27 -34.27 -22.63 17.50
C THR A 27 -32.80 -22.71 17.07
N TYR A 28 -32.49 -23.48 16.02
CA TYR A 28 -31.15 -23.56 15.48
C TYR A 28 -30.81 -22.27 14.74
N VAL A 29 -30.15 -21.35 15.44
CA VAL A 29 -29.45 -20.22 14.82
C VAL A 29 -28.11 -20.77 14.35
N PRO A 30 -27.84 -20.86 13.03
CA PRO A 30 -26.53 -21.27 12.55
C PRO A 30 -25.50 -20.27 13.07
N ASP A 31 -24.39 -20.77 13.60
CA ASP A 31 -23.27 -19.96 14.04
C ASP A 31 -22.67 -19.24 12.82
N SER A 32 -23.14 -18.02 12.53
CA SER A 32 -22.77 -17.23 11.35
C SER A 32 -21.30 -16.76 11.38
N THR A 33 -20.57 -17.11 12.44
CA THR A 33 -19.13 -16.90 12.58
C THR A 33 -18.28 -18.00 11.93
N SER A 34 -18.90 -19.10 11.47
CA SER A 34 -18.20 -20.25 10.88
C SER A 34 -18.26 -20.33 9.34
N MET A 35 -19.00 -19.44 8.67
CA MET A 35 -19.03 -19.33 7.19
C MET A 35 -18.06 -18.30 6.59
N GLN A 36 -17.11 -17.79 7.39
CA GLN A 36 -16.01 -16.95 6.91
C GLN A 36 -14.64 -17.65 6.92
N ASN A 37 -14.64 -18.97 7.08
CA ASN A 37 -13.49 -19.80 6.75
C ASN A 37 -13.85 -20.63 5.51
N THR A 38 -13.96 -19.98 4.36
CA THR A 38 -13.50 -20.65 3.14
C THR A 38 -12.03 -20.98 3.39
N LYS A 39 -11.79 -22.18 3.93
CA LYS A 39 -10.48 -22.80 3.86
C LYS A 39 -10.15 -22.81 2.38
N PHE A 40 -9.32 -21.86 1.98
CA PHE A 40 -8.54 -21.97 0.76
C PHE A 40 -8.03 -23.41 0.76
N VAL A 41 -8.41 -24.17 -0.25
CA VAL A 41 -7.74 -25.44 -0.50
C VAL A 41 -6.31 -25.02 -0.81
N GLN A 42 -5.47 -25.15 0.21
CA GLN A 42 -4.06 -24.87 0.16
C GLN A 42 -3.52 -25.89 -0.86
N GLY A 43 -3.39 -25.44 -2.10
CA GLY A 43 -2.59 -26.14 -3.08
C GLY A 43 -1.19 -26.25 -2.49
N ASN A 44 -0.67 -27.48 -2.45
CA ASN A 44 0.62 -27.83 -1.86
C ASN A 44 1.80 -27.27 -2.66
N GLU A 45 1.93 -25.95 -2.71
CA GLU A 45 3.17 -25.27 -3.08
C GLU A 45 3.51 -24.35 -1.91
N GLU A 46 4.76 -24.39 -1.45
CA GLU A 46 5.30 -23.46 -0.45
C GLU A 46 5.17 -22.03 -0.98
N ILE A 47 4.01 -21.40 -0.76
CA ILE A 47 3.81 -19.99 -1.01
C ILE A 47 4.77 -19.28 -0.05
N ASN A 48 5.85 -18.72 -0.59
CA ASN A 48 6.67 -17.73 0.08
C ASN A 48 5.72 -16.63 0.59
N THR A 49 5.28 -16.73 1.84
CA THR A 49 4.32 -15.81 2.44
C THR A 49 5.00 -14.45 2.55
N ILE A 50 4.69 -13.56 1.61
CA ILE A 50 5.10 -12.15 1.66
C ILE A 50 4.58 -11.59 2.99
N LYS A 51 5.39 -10.83 3.72
CA LYS A 51 4.94 -10.14 4.93
C LYS A 51 4.36 -8.78 4.59
N ILE A 52 3.38 -8.31 5.36
CA ILE A 52 2.83 -6.96 5.19
C ILE A 52 3.92 -5.88 5.35
N SER A 53 4.93 -6.13 6.20
CA SER A 53 6.11 -5.28 6.36
C SER A 53 6.98 -5.16 5.11
N GLU A 54 6.81 -6.02 4.09
CA GLU A 54 7.51 -5.88 2.80
C GLU A 54 6.78 -4.95 1.83
N VAL A 55 5.48 -4.74 2.04
CA VAL A 55 4.60 -3.91 1.20
C VAL A 55 4.36 -2.54 1.83
N VAL A 56 4.19 -2.49 3.15
CA VAL A 56 4.08 -1.26 3.93
C VAL A 56 5.48 -0.84 4.37
N ARG A 57 6.16 -0.09 3.51
CA ARG A 57 7.55 0.34 3.70
C ARG A 57 7.75 1.81 3.35
N PRO A 58 8.78 2.46 3.92
CA PRO A 58 9.17 3.78 3.48
C PRO A 58 9.61 3.77 2.01
N SER A 59 9.27 4.83 1.29
CA SER A 59 9.69 5.07 -0.09
C SER A 59 11.06 5.75 -0.18
N SER A 60 11.47 6.45 0.88
CA SER A 60 12.80 7.07 0.93
C SER A 60 13.28 7.26 2.36
N VAL A 61 14.58 7.50 2.48
CA VAL A 61 15.24 7.94 3.71
C VAL A 61 15.93 9.27 3.46
N VAL A 62 15.77 10.19 4.40
CA VAL A 62 16.39 11.52 4.43
C VAL A 62 17.32 11.59 5.63
N ILE A 63 18.55 12.02 5.41
CA ILE A 63 19.53 12.30 6.46
C ILE A 63 19.78 13.80 6.51
N HIS A 64 19.54 14.39 7.68
CA HIS A 64 19.82 15.78 7.99
C HIS A 64 21.17 15.85 8.69
N LYS A 65 22.20 16.42 8.05
CA LYS A 65 23.54 16.53 8.63
C LYS A 65 24.22 17.83 8.23
N GLU A 66 24.71 18.59 9.19
CA GLU A 66 25.45 19.85 8.94
C GLU A 66 24.72 20.80 7.97
N LYS A 67 23.40 20.97 8.13
CA LYS A 67 22.49 21.75 7.25
C LYS A 67 22.30 21.24 5.82
N ASN A 68 22.90 20.09 5.49
CA ASN A 68 22.66 19.40 4.23
C ASN A 68 21.59 18.32 4.40
N HIS A 69 20.89 18.03 3.31
CA HIS A 69 19.90 16.98 3.25
C HIS A 69 20.33 15.95 2.19
N TYR A 70 20.46 14.70 2.61
CA TYR A 70 20.81 13.59 1.74
C TYR A 70 19.64 12.65 1.63
N VAL A 71 19.15 12.44 0.42
CA VAL A 71 17.97 11.58 0.19
C VAL A 71 18.36 10.37 -0.65
N SER A 72 17.77 9.23 -0.31
CA SER A 72 17.82 8.05 -1.16
C SER A 72 16.48 7.32 -1.18
N GLU A 73 16.01 7.05 -2.40
CA GLU A 73 14.83 6.24 -2.69
C GLU A 73 15.18 4.76 -2.96
N LYS A 74 16.48 4.46 -3.12
CA LYS A 74 16.95 3.10 -3.43
C LYS A 74 16.65 2.14 -2.29
N LYS A 75 16.12 0.98 -2.63
CA LYS A 75 15.69 -0.02 -1.64
C LYS A 75 16.84 -0.45 -0.73
N GLU A 76 18.04 -0.70 -1.26
CA GLU A 76 19.18 -1.16 -0.45
C GLU A 76 19.58 -0.11 0.59
N ASN A 77 19.56 1.16 0.20
CA ASN A 77 19.92 2.29 1.04
C ASN A 77 18.87 2.49 2.15
N VAL A 78 17.59 2.45 1.82
CA VAL A 78 16.50 2.52 2.80
C VAL A 78 16.57 1.34 3.78
N ASP A 79 16.71 0.12 3.26
CA ASP A 79 16.79 -1.12 4.06
C ASP A 79 17.99 -1.13 5.01
N SER A 80 19.11 -0.49 4.64
CA SER A 80 20.35 -0.49 5.43
C SER A 80 20.17 0.07 6.85
N ILE A 81 19.28 1.06 7.00
CA ILE A 81 18.94 1.66 8.30
C ILE A 81 17.62 1.09 8.80
N TYR A 82 16.61 0.95 7.93
CA TYR A 82 15.26 0.54 8.34
C TYR A 82 15.22 -0.85 8.98
N LYS A 83 16.03 -1.81 8.50
CA LYS A 83 16.11 -3.16 9.08
C LYS A 83 16.64 -3.18 10.51
N ILE A 84 17.40 -2.17 10.93
CA ILE A 84 17.86 -2.05 12.32
C ILE A 84 16.64 -1.85 13.24
N LEU A 85 15.65 -1.07 12.79
CA LEU A 85 14.39 -0.87 13.52
C LEU A 85 13.52 -2.14 13.49
N GLU A 86 13.40 -2.79 12.31
CA GLU A 86 12.61 -4.02 12.15
C GLU A 86 13.11 -5.17 13.05
N ASN A 87 14.43 -5.28 13.23
CA ASN A 87 15.06 -6.35 14.01
C ASN A 87 15.11 -6.05 15.52
N GLY A 88 14.97 -4.79 15.92
CA GLY A 88 14.93 -4.40 17.32
C GLY A 88 13.55 -4.60 17.94
N GLU A 89 13.41 -4.19 19.19
CA GLU A 89 12.15 -4.27 19.93
C GLU A 89 11.72 -2.88 20.41
N LEU A 90 10.50 -2.49 20.03
CA LEU A 90 9.87 -1.23 20.42
C LEU A 90 9.08 -1.39 21.71
N HIS A 91 9.31 -0.47 22.64
CA HIS A 91 8.62 -0.39 23.93
C HIS A 91 8.30 1.07 24.28
N ASN A 92 7.48 1.26 25.33
CA ASN A 92 7.13 2.58 25.87
C ASN A 92 6.52 3.51 24.80
N PHE A 93 5.56 3.00 24.04
CA PHE A 93 4.85 3.77 23.02
C PHE A 93 3.91 4.80 23.68
N GLU A 94 4.13 6.09 23.45
CA GLU A 94 3.37 7.19 24.05
C GLU A 94 3.14 8.36 23.07
N GLU A 95 2.02 9.08 23.20
CA GLU A 95 1.79 10.31 22.45
C GLU A 95 2.50 11.49 23.14
N ILE A 96 3.37 12.18 22.41
CA ILE A 96 4.17 13.32 22.92
C ILE A 96 3.84 14.63 22.20
N THR A 97 2.78 14.70 21.40
CA THR A 97 2.41 15.88 20.60
C THR A 97 2.41 17.18 21.42
N GLY A 98 1.90 17.15 22.65
CA GLY A 98 1.83 18.34 23.53
C GLY A 98 3.20 18.84 24.03
N THR A 99 4.27 18.07 23.86
CA THR A 99 5.63 18.46 24.26
C THR A 99 6.36 19.26 23.19
N VAL A 100 5.87 19.24 21.94
CA VAL A 100 6.46 19.96 20.81
C VAL A 100 5.60 21.18 20.51
N PRO A 101 6.12 22.41 20.66
CA PRO A 101 5.40 23.62 20.28
C PRO A 101 5.01 23.58 18.81
N LYS A 102 3.81 24.09 18.47
CA LYS A 102 3.30 24.06 17.08
C LYS A 102 4.26 24.70 16.07
N GLY A 103 4.93 25.80 16.45
CA GLY A 103 5.91 26.50 15.61
C GLY A 103 7.21 25.72 15.38
N ASP A 104 7.50 24.72 16.22
CA ASP A 104 8.73 23.93 16.16
C ASP A 104 8.54 22.59 15.45
N PHE A 105 7.34 22.30 14.94
CA PHE A 105 7.01 21.01 14.31
C PHE A 105 7.99 20.63 13.19
N LEU A 106 8.24 21.54 12.24
CA LEU A 106 9.18 21.28 11.15
C LEU A 106 10.62 21.10 11.64
N SER A 107 11.05 21.85 12.66
CA SER A 107 12.36 21.68 13.30
C SER A 107 12.47 20.35 14.08
N TYR A 108 11.34 19.87 14.61
CA TYR A 108 11.25 18.56 15.23
C TYR A 108 11.39 17.44 14.20
N VAL A 109 10.83 17.57 13.00
CA VAL A 109 10.97 16.54 11.97
C VAL A 109 12.32 16.61 11.24
N HIS A 110 12.67 17.79 10.73
CA HIS A 110 13.81 18.00 9.81
C HIS A 110 15.07 18.58 10.48
N GLY A 111 15.12 18.56 11.81
CA GLY A 111 16.24 19.10 12.58
C GLY A 111 17.57 18.39 12.27
N GLU A 112 18.69 19.06 12.57
CA GLU A 112 20.03 18.52 12.37
C GLU A 112 20.24 17.19 13.11
N GLU A 113 21.10 16.34 12.53
CA GLU A 113 21.47 15.00 13.01
C GLU A 113 20.31 13.98 13.03
N LYS A 114 19.20 14.24 12.34
CA LYS A 114 18.05 13.33 12.27
C LYS A 114 18.07 12.47 11.01
N ILE A 115 17.46 11.30 11.16
CA ILE A 115 17.15 10.38 10.07
C ILE A 115 15.63 10.31 9.97
N GLU A 116 15.08 10.61 8.80
CA GLU A 116 13.65 10.59 8.50
C GLU A 116 13.37 9.52 7.46
N PHE A 117 12.51 8.56 7.79
CA PHE A 117 11.92 7.63 6.83
C PHE A 117 10.59 8.18 6.35
N VAL A 118 10.43 8.27 5.04
CA VAL A 118 9.28 8.86 4.37
C VAL A 118 8.40 7.74 3.83
N PHE A 119 7.15 7.65 4.29
CA PHE A 119 6.17 6.74 3.71
C PHE A 119 5.42 7.43 2.56
N PRO A 120 5.04 6.68 1.51
CA PRO A 120 4.35 7.23 0.34
C PRO A 120 2.93 7.72 0.65
N THR A 121 2.37 7.30 1.78
CA THR A 121 1.02 7.62 2.23
C THR A 121 0.91 7.52 3.74
N ASN A 122 -0.25 7.90 4.29
CA ASN A 122 -0.58 7.77 5.69
C ASN A 122 -0.84 6.30 6.05
N ILE A 123 -0.03 5.76 6.95
CA ILE A 123 -0.12 4.39 7.45
C ILE A 123 -0.97 4.39 8.71
N PRO A 124 -2.03 3.56 8.81
CA PRO A 124 -2.77 3.39 10.06
C PRO A 124 -1.83 2.94 11.18
N LEU A 125 -1.85 3.63 12.31
CA LEU A 125 -0.87 3.48 13.39
C LEU A 125 -0.84 2.05 13.95
N ASP A 126 -1.99 1.38 14.03
CA ASP A 126 -2.07 0.00 14.53
C ASP A 126 -1.29 -1.02 13.65
N THR A 127 -1.03 -0.66 12.39
CA THR A 127 -0.25 -1.48 11.43
C THR A 127 1.18 -1.71 11.93
N ILE A 128 1.71 -0.84 12.80
CA ILE A 128 3.08 -1.00 13.35
C ILE A 128 3.27 -2.34 14.07
N LYS A 129 2.20 -2.92 14.63
CA LYS A 129 2.22 -4.24 15.26
C LYS A 129 2.58 -5.38 14.30
N ASN A 130 2.30 -5.18 13.01
CA ASN A 130 2.64 -6.13 11.95
C ASN A 130 3.95 -5.77 11.24
N MET A 131 4.49 -4.57 11.49
CA MET A 131 5.73 -4.07 10.90
C MET A 131 6.95 -4.27 11.80
N PHE A 132 6.77 -4.16 13.12
CA PHE A 132 7.84 -4.18 14.12
C PHE A 132 7.49 -5.11 15.28
N ASN A 133 8.51 -5.61 15.97
CA ASN A 133 8.30 -6.27 17.25
C ASN A 133 7.97 -5.23 18.34
N ILE A 134 6.73 -5.22 18.82
CA ILE A 134 6.26 -4.25 19.83
C ILE A 134 5.64 -4.95 21.04
N LYS A 135 6.07 -4.56 22.24
CA LYS A 135 5.52 -5.08 23.52
C LYS A 135 4.21 -4.40 23.94
N ASN A 136 3.96 -3.19 23.45
CA ASN A 136 2.77 -2.41 23.80
C ASN A 136 1.51 -2.95 23.11
N LYS A 137 0.49 -3.29 23.90
CA LYS A 137 -0.78 -3.86 23.37
C LYS A 137 -1.80 -2.78 22.94
N ASN A 138 -1.74 -1.60 23.56
CA ASN A 138 -2.73 -0.55 23.37
C ASN A 138 -2.16 0.56 22.48
N ILE A 139 -2.44 0.47 21.17
CA ILE A 139 -2.12 1.49 20.17
C ILE A 139 -3.47 1.97 19.61
N GLU A 140 -3.63 3.28 19.45
CA GLU A 140 -4.89 3.86 18.95
C GLU A 140 -5.14 3.45 17.49
N SER A 141 -6.28 2.80 17.24
CA SER A 141 -6.62 2.20 15.94
C SER A 141 -7.08 3.20 14.87
N ASN A 142 -7.37 4.45 15.25
CA ASN A 142 -7.91 5.50 14.38
C ASN A 142 -6.90 6.62 14.06
N ARG A 143 -5.61 6.34 14.23
CA ARG A 143 -4.51 7.29 13.98
C ARG A 143 -3.67 6.85 12.81
N SER A 144 -2.92 7.77 12.25
CA SER A 144 -2.02 7.54 11.12
C SER A 144 -0.62 8.07 11.44
N PHE A 145 0.37 7.65 10.66
CA PHE A 145 1.67 8.30 10.56
C PHE A 145 2.17 8.17 9.12
N ASN A 146 3.05 9.06 8.69
CA ASN A 146 3.72 8.95 7.39
C ASN A 146 5.22 9.23 7.46
N ARG A 147 5.75 9.45 8.68
CA ARG A 147 7.17 9.56 8.95
C ARG A 147 7.58 8.73 10.15
N ILE A 148 8.79 8.18 10.08
CA ILE A 148 9.51 7.65 11.24
C ILE A 148 10.81 8.43 11.38
N ILE A 149 11.09 8.96 12.56
CA ILE A 149 12.26 9.80 12.83
C ILE A 149 13.12 9.13 13.89
N ILE A 150 14.43 9.12 13.66
CA ILE A 150 15.44 8.74 14.64
C ILE A 150 16.36 9.94 14.85
N ASP A 151 16.73 10.18 16.11
CA ASP A 151 17.76 11.13 16.49
C ASP A 151 18.90 10.37 17.19
N PRO A 152 19.92 9.91 16.42
CA PRO A 152 21.08 9.23 16.99
C PRO A 152 21.86 10.10 17.99
N SER A 153 21.87 11.42 17.79
CA SER A 153 22.62 12.36 18.64
C SER A 153 22.07 12.47 20.07
N ARG A 154 20.76 12.21 20.24
CA ARG A 154 20.04 12.26 21.52
C ARG A 154 19.64 10.89 22.06
N SER A 155 20.20 9.83 21.49
CA SER A 155 19.90 8.44 21.88
C SER A 155 21.07 7.84 22.66
N LYS A 156 20.81 6.74 23.39
CA LYS A 156 21.85 5.86 23.95
C LYS A 156 21.66 4.43 23.46
N ASP A 157 22.70 3.60 23.51
CA ASP A 157 22.57 2.19 23.17
C ASP A 157 21.46 1.54 23.99
N GLN A 158 20.67 0.67 23.35
CA GLN A 158 19.47 0.04 23.93
C GLN A 158 18.32 0.99 24.32
N GLU A 159 18.48 2.30 24.16
CA GLU A 159 17.49 3.34 24.46
C GLU A 159 17.40 4.34 23.30
N ILE A 160 17.20 3.84 22.08
CA ILE A 160 17.11 4.68 20.88
C ILE A 160 15.70 5.24 20.75
N LYS A 161 15.57 6.55 20.68
CA LYS A 161 14.24 7.20 20.54
C LYS A 161 13.80 7.16 19.09
N VAL A 162 12.63 6.57 18.85
CA VAL A 162 11.98 6.47 17.53
C VAL A 162 10.64 7.20 17.60
N SER A 163 10.40 8.13 16.67
CA SER A 163 9.19 8.95 16.66
C SER A 163 8.39 8.72 15.39
N PHE A 164 7.12 8.34 15.54
CA PHE A 164 6.15 8.15 14.47
C PHE A 164 5.34 9.44 14.35
N VAL A 165 5.44 10.11 13.20
CA VAL A 165 4.84 11.44 12.99
C VAL A 165 3.78 11.40 11.91
N SER A 166 2.64 12.04 12.22
CA SER A 166 1.56 12.32 11.29
C SER A 166 1.58 13.77 10.86
N TYR A 167 1.68 13.99 9.55
CA TYR A 167 1.48 15.31 8.93
C TYR A 167 -0.01 15.63 8.69
N ASP A 168 -0.95 14.75 9.05
CA ASP A 168 -2.37 15.08 9.01
C ASP A 168 -2.70 16.20 10.00
N THR A 169 -3.82 16.90 9.80
CA THR A 169 -4.27 17.96 10.73
C THR A 169 -5.35 17.41 11.68
N PRO A 170 -5.18 17.45 13.02
CA PRO A 170 -4.01 17.97 13.74
C PRO A 170 -2.82 17.00 13.68
N HIS A 171 -1.60 17.56 13.59
CA HIS A 171 -0.38 16.77 13.62
C HIS A 171 -0.27 16.00 14.93
N LYS A 172 0.30 14.80 14.84
CA LYS A 172 0.48 13.89 15.99
C LYS A 172 1.87 13.31 15.98
N ILE A 173 2.44 13.18 17.17
CA ILE A 173 3.78 12.60 17.39
C ILE A 173 3.64 11.51 18.45
N TYR A 174 3.98 10.28 18.07
CA TYR A 174 4.10 9.16 18.98
C TYR A 174 5.57 8.78 19.11
N GLN A 175 6.05 8.58 20.33
CA GLN A 175 7.42 8.18 20.58
C GLN A 175 7.45 6.78 21.18
N ALA A 176 8.45 6.02 20.76
CA ALA A 176 8.79 4.72 21.31
C ALA A 176 10.30 4.66 21.59
N THR A 177 10.70 3.74 22.45
CA THR A 177 12.10 3.40 22.68
C THR A 177 12.40 2.10 21.96
N LEU A 178 13.51 2.07 21.23
CA LEU A 178 14.04 0.90 20.52
C LEU A 178 15.20 0.32 21.32
N SER A 179 15.05 -0.95 21.66
CA SER A 179 16.07 -1.80 22.27
C SER A 179 16.52 -2.89 21.30
N GLY A 180 17.62 -3.58 21.58
CA GLY A 180 18.18 -4.61 20.69
C GLY A 180 18.98 -4.06 19.49
N ALA A 181 19.25 -2.76 19.46
CA ALA A 181 20.06 -2.09 18.44
C ALA A 181 21.16 -1.23 19.08
N TYR A 182 22.28 -1.08 18.38
CA TYR A 182 23.39 -0.21 18.77
C TYR A 182 23.37 1.07 17.94
N ILE A 183 23.59 2.21 18.59
CA ILE A 183 23.63 3.51 17.92
C ILE A 183 24.74 3.57 16.87
N LYS A 184 25.87 2.92 17.18
CA LYS A 184 27.00 2.86 16.27
C LYS A 184 26.62 2.27 14.92
N ASP A 185 25.72 1.28 14.88
CA ASP A 185 25.27 0.65 13.64
C ASP A 185 24.43 1.62 12.80
N ILE A 186 23.55 2.39 13.46
CA ILE A 186 22.76 3.45 12.82
C ILE A 186 23.67 4.55 12.27
N ILE A 187 24.64 5.04 13.05
CA ILE A 187 25.59 6.08 12.63
C ILE A 187 26.46 5.58 11.46
N ASN A 188 26.90 4.31 11.49
CA ASN A 188 27.67 3.74 10.39
C ASN A 188 26.85 3.68 9.10
N ALA A 189 25.62 3.19 9.17
CA ALA A 189 24.72 3.12 8.02
C ALA A 189 24.36 4.53 7.50
N GLN A 190 24.12 5.49 8.40
CA GLN A 190 23.93 6.91 8.06
C GLN A 190 25.14 7.45 7.27
N ASN A 191 26.36 7.25 7.77
CA ASN A 191 27.58 7.74 7.09
C ASN A 191 27.79 7.05 5.74
N GLN A 192 27.51 5.75 5.63
CA GLN A 192 27.56 5.04 4.35
C GLN A 192 26.53 5.57 3.36
N LEU A 193 25.31 5.89 3.81
CA LEU A 193 24.29 6.45 2.94
C LEU A 193 24.69 7.82 2.42
N ILE A 194 25.28 8.68 3.24
CA ILE A 194 25.76 10.02 2.83
C ILE A 194 26.78 9.94 1.68
N THR A 195 27.61 8.89 1.61
CA THR A 195 28.61 8.77 0.53
C THR A 195 28.02 8.39 -0.82
N VAL A 196 26.82 7.80 -0.84
CA VAL A 196 26.14 7.33 -2.06
C VAL A 196 24.87 8.13 -2.40
N ALA A 197 24.32 8.86 -1.43
CA ALA A 197 23.12 9.66 -1.57
C ALA A 197 23.41 11.00 -2.27
N ARG A 198 22.36 11.58 -2.84
CA ARG A 198 22.45 12.85 -3.56
C ARG A 198 22.07 14.01 -2.63
N PRO A 199 22.67 15.20 -2.82
CA PRO A 199 22.29 16.39 -2.07
C PRO A 199 20.93 16.93 -2.56
N TYR A 200 20.05 17.24 -1.61
CA TYR A 200 18.71 17.78 -1.82
C TYR A 200 18.60 19.15 -1.14
N PHE A 201 17.80 20.06 -1.70
CA PHE A 201 17.41 21.28 -1.01
C PHE A 201 16.04 21.13 -0.37
N GLU A 202 15.80 21.91 0.69
CA GLU A 202 14.48 22.08 1.25
C GLU A 202 13.67 23.14 0.49
N TYR A 203 12.42 22.82 0.20
CA TYR A 203 11.44 23.73 -0.37
C TYR A 203 10.21 23.82 0.53
N GLN A 204 9.91 25.02 1.02
CA GLN A 204 8.78 25.23 1.93
C GLN A 204 7.47 25.45 1.16
N ILE A 205 6.50 24.55 1.41
CA ILE A 205 5.14 24.64 0.87
C ILE A 205 4.29 25.55 1.75
N ASN A 206 4.34 25.33 3.07
CA ASN A 206 3.66 26.12 4.09
C ASN A 206 4.39 25.97 5.45
N ASP A 207 3.87 26.58 6.51
CA ASP A 207 4.48 26.58 7.87
C ASP A 207 4.61 25.19 8.51
N THR A 208 3.94 24.19 7.94
CA THR A 208 3.87 22.82 8.47
C THR A 208 4.40 21.77 7.50
N LYS A 209 4.83 22.17 6.30
CA LYS A 209 5.25 21.24 5.24
C LYS A 209 6.43 21.73 4.42
N LYS A 210 7.46 20.89 4.35
CA LYS A 210 8.62 21.02 3.46
C LYS A 210 8.72 19.82 2.53
N LEU A 211 9.23 20.04 1.33
CA LEU A 211 9.63 19.01 0.39
C LEU A 211 11.15 19.02 0.27
N PHE A 212 11.74 17.86 0.00
CA PHE A 212 13.15 17.73 -0.32
C PHE A 212 13.27 17.31 -1.77
N LEU A 213 14.04 18.07 -2.56
CA LEU A 213 14.16 17.86 -3.99
C LEU A 213 15.64 17.85 -4.42
N PRO A 214 16.04 17.09 -5.45
CA PRO A 214 17.40 17.05 -5.95
C PRO A 214 17.89 18.44 -6.37
N GLU A 215 19.08 18.80 -5.91
CA GLU A 215 19.72 20.08 -6.25
C GLU A 215 20.04 20.20 -7.74
N GLY A 216 20.45 19.08 -8.36
CA GLY A 216 20.93 19.02 -9.73
C GLY A 216 20.06 18.18 -10.66
N ILE A 217 20.48 18.09 -11.92
CA ILE A 217 19.92 17.20 -12.93
C ILE A 217 20.02 15.76 -12.45
N THR A 218 18.96 14.99 -12.67
CA THR A 218 18.91 13.57 -12.32
C THR A 218 18.88 12.71 -13.57
N GLU A 219 19.92 11.89 -13.73
CA GLU A 219 20.00 10.89 -14.78
C GLU A 219 19.40 9.57 -14.30
N LEU A 220 18.44 9.03 -15.05
CA LEU A 220 17.84 7.72 -14.80
C LEU A 220 17.65 6.95 -16.10
N SER A 221 17.88 5.64 -16.05
CA SER A 221 17.67 4.78 -17.21
C SER A 221 16.20 4.43 -17.38
N LYS A 222 15.76 4.39 -18.64
CA LYS A 222 14.52 3.71 -19.02
C LYS A 222 14.66 2.21 -18.76
N ALA A 223 13.61 1.60 -18.21
CA ALA A 223 13.53 0.15 -18.03
C ALA A 223 12.48 -0.45 -18.97
N GLU A 224 12.76 -1.65 -19.47
CA GLU A 224 11.88 -2.40 -20.37
C GLU A 224 11.72 -3.83 -19.87
N TYR A 225 10.49 -4.32 -19.92
CA TYR A 225 10.12 -5.63 -19.40
C TYR A 225 9.27 -6.39 -20.40
N ILE A 226 9.56 -7.67 -20.59
CA ILE A 226 8.60 -8.59 -21.20
C ILE A 226 7.55 -8.94 -20.14
N THR A 227 6.28 -8.76 -20.47
CA THR A 227 5.16 -9.13 -19.60
C THR A 227 4.71 -10.57 -19.87
N ALA A 228 4.43 -11.33 -18.81
CA ALA A 228 3.72 -12.59 -18.88
C ALA A 228 2.23 -12.38 -18.54
N LYS A 229 1.35 -13.07 -19.27
CA LYS A 229 -0.08 -13.11 -18.98
C LYS A 229 -0.31 -13.97 -17.73
N LEU A 230 -1.30 -13.58 -16.94
CA LEU A 230 -1.70 -14.34 -15.75
C LEU A 230 -2.74 -15.40 -16.10
N GLU A 231 -2.73 -16.49 -15.35
CA GLU A 231 -3.77 -17.51 -15.42
C GLU A 231 -5.08 -17.00 -14.82
N VAL A 232 -6.21 -17.31 -15.45
CA VAL A 232 -7.53 -16.80 -15.06
C VAL A 232 -8.11 -17.54 -13.85
N ASP A 233 -7.83 -18.84 -13.73
CA ASP A 233 -8.47 -19.71 -12.73
C ASP A 233 -8.18 -19.31 -11.26
N PRO A 234 -6.97 -18.88 -10.86
CA PRO A 234 -6.73 -18.35 -9.52
C PRO A 234 -7.66 -17.18 -9.16
N PHE A 235 -7.96 -16.30 -10.11
CA PHE A 235 -8.88 -15.18 -9.90
C PHE A 235 -10.32 -15.64 -9.82
N LYS A 236 -10.76 -16.58 -10.66
CA LYS A 236 -12.09 -17.18 -10.57
C LYS A 236 -12.32 -17.80 -9.18
N ASN A 237 -11.34 -18.54 -8.68
CA ASN A 237 -11.40 -19.20 -7.37
C ASN A 237 -11.42 -18.19 -6.21
N ALA A 238 -10.77 -17.04 -6.37
CA ALA A 238 -10.73 -16.00 -5.33
C ALA A 238 -11.95 -15.07 -5.34
N LEU A 239 -12.55 -14.82 -6.50
CA LEU A 239 -13.57 -13.79 -6.70
C LEU A 239 -15.01 -14.32 -6.73
N PHE A 240 -15.20 -15.63 -6.89
CA PHE A 240 -16.51 -16.27 -7.01
C PHE A 240 -16.67 -17.43 -6.02
N SER A 241 -17.89 -17.61 -5.51
CA SER A 241 -18.21 -18.68 -4.55
C SER A 241 -18.22 -20.08 -5.18
N ASP A 242 -18.64 -20.21 -6.45
CA ASP A 242 -18.60 -21.48 -7.17
C ASP A 242 -18.06 -21.28 -8.61
N PRO A 243 -16.73 -21.39 -8.80
CA PRO A 243 -16.09 -21.09 -10.08
C PRO A 243 -16.31 -22.15 -11.16
N ARG A 244 -16.87 -23.32 -10.81
CA ARG A 244 -16.97 -24.48 -11.71
C ARG A 244 -17.92 -24.27 -12.89
N TYR A 245 -18.92 -23.40 -12.71
CA TYR A 245 -19.94 -23.11 -13.71
C TYR A 245 -19.69 -21.80 -14.47
N LEU A 246 -18.57 -21.12 -14.19
CA LEU A 246 -18.20 -19.88 -14.86
C LEU A 246 -17.59 -20.17 -16.22
N SER A 247 -18.42 -20.12 -17.25
CA SER A 247 -17.97 -20.09 -18.64
C SER A 247 -17.71 -18.66 -19.10
N PRO A 248 -16.66 -18.41 -19.89
CA PRO A 248 -16.37 -17.08 -20.41
C PRO A 248 -17.43 -16.67 -21.45
N ILE A 249 -17.90 -15.43 -21.32
CA ILE A 249 -18.55 -14.70 -22.41
C ILE A 249 -17.43 -13.96 -23.14
N SER A 250 -16.99 -14.52 -24.27
CA SER A 250 -15.85 -14.01 -25.03
C SER A 250 -16.27 -13.07 -26.15
N GLU A 251 -15.71 -11.88 -26.13
CA GLU A 251 -15.74 -10.91 -27.22
C GLU A 251 -14.33 -10.75 -27.82
N LYS A 252 -14.20 -9.94 -28.88
CA LYS A 252 -12.93 -9.77 -29.60
C LYS A 252 -11.77 -9.31 -28.69
N THR A 253 -12.05 -8.41 -27.74
CA THR A 253 -11.05 -7.80 -26.85
C THR A 253 -11.34 -8.00 -25.38
N LYS A 254 -12.39 -8.74 -25.03
CA LYS A 254 -12.87 -8.88 -23.65
C LYS A 254 -13.31 -10.29 -23.34
N GLU A 255 -13.08 -10.72 -22.11
CA GLU A 255 -13.66 -11.95 -21.56
C GLU A 255 -14.38 -11.61 -20.26
N THR A 256 -15.67 -11.95 -20.17
CA THR A 256 -16.48 -11.68 -18.99
C THR A 256 -16.93 -12.99 -18.34
N PHE A 257 -16.78 -13.07 -17.03
CA PHE A 257 -17.27 -14.15 -16.19
C PHE A 257 -18.27 -13.59 -15.20
N THR A 258 -19.43 -14.23 -15.05
CA THR A 258 -20.49 -13.73 -14.16
C THR A 258 -21.31 -14.87 -13.58
N ASP A 259 -21.74 -14.72 -12.33
CA ASP A 259 -22.72 -15.57 -11.64
C ASP A 259 -24.09 -14.86 -11.48
N GLY A 260 -24.28 -13.72 -12.18
CA GLY A 260 -25.46 -12.86 -12.11
C GLY A 260 -25.35 -11.71 -11.12
N ILE A 261 -24.63 -11.88 -10.00
CA ILE A 261 -24.46 -10.84 -8.97
C ILE A 261 -23.02 -10.30 -8.90
N ARG A 262 -22.05 -11.11 -9.33
CA ARG A 262 -20.65 -10.76 -9.49
C ARG A 262 -20.28 -10.79 -10.97
N SER A 263 -19.35 -9.92 -11.35
CA SER A 263 -18.80 -9.85 -12.70
C SER A 263 -17.30 -9.65 -12.62
N MET A 264 -16.56 -10.43 -13.40
CA MET A 264 -15.12 -10.27 -13.63
C MET A 264 -14.91 -10.09 -15.14
N GLU A 265 -14.37 -8.96 -15.54
CA GLU A 265 -14.05 -8.61 -16.92
C GLU A 265 -12.52 -8.57 -17.07
N ILE A 266 -12.01 -9.23 -18.12
CA ILE A 266 -10.61 -9.17 -18.52
C ILE A 266 -10.57 -8.42 -19.86
N ASP A 267 -10.03 -7.21 -19.84
CA ASP A 267 -9.76 -6.41 -21.03
C ASP A 267 -8.39 -6.78 -21.59
N LYS A 268 -8.38 -7.42 -22.76
CA LYS A 268 -7.14 -7.85 -23.44
C LYS A 268 -6.40 -6.69 -24.06
N SER A 269 -7.07 -5.60 -24.41
CA SER A 269 -6.47 -4.41 -25.02
C SER A 269 -5.70 -3.61 -23.99
N ASP A 270 -6.35 -3.33 -22.85
CA ASP A 270 -5.78 -2.56 -21.75
C ASP A 270 -4.97 -3.42 -20.77
N ALA A 271 -5.01 -4.75 -20.94
CA ALA A 271 -4.38 -5.73 -20.06
C ALA A 271 -4.80 -5.54 -18.59
N MET A 272 -6.09 -5.36 -18.36
CA MET A 272 -6.69 -5.09 -17.06
C MET A 272 -7.73 -6.15 -16.69
N LEU A 273 -7.77 -6.51 -15.40
CA LEU A 273 -8.86 -7.27 -14.80
C LEU A 273 -9.67 -6.32 -13.93
N LYS A 274 -10.99 -6.31 -14.13
CA LYS A 274 -11.96 -5.54 -13.35
C LYS A 274 -13.01 -6.46 -12.78
N TYR A 275 -13.24 -6.37 -11.49
CA TYR A 275 -14.26 -7.14 -10.79
C TYR A 275 -15.24 -6.21 -10.08
N LYS A 276 -16.51 -6.63 -10.06
CA LYS A 276 -17.58 -5.96 -9.33
C LYS A 276 -18.51 -6.98 -8.69
N ASN A 277 -18.83 -6.79 -7.41
CA ASN A 277 -19.86 -7.51 -6.68
C ASN A 277 -21.01 -6.56 -6.35
N SER A 278 -22.17 -6.78 -6.95
CA SER A 278 -23.35 -5.90 -6.77
C SER A 278 -24.19 -6.28 -5.56
N ALA A 279 -23.97 -7.46 -4.95
CA ALA A 279 -24.68 -7.88 -3.75
C ALA A 279 -24.13 -7.19 -2.48
N VAL A 280 -22.89 -6.72 -2.53
CA VAL A 280 -22.21 -6.15 -1.36
C VAL A 280 -22.50 -4.65 -1.27
N HIS A 281 -22.88 -4.22 -0.08
CA HIS A 281 -23.17 -2.82 0.22
C HIS A 281 -22.02 -2.24 1.06
N GLY A 282 -21.83 -0.92 0.94
CA GLY A 282 -20.80 -0.22 1.69
C GLY A 282 -21.22 0.01 3.13
N ASP A 283 -20.36 -0.36 4.09
CA ASP A 283 -20.50 0.09 5.47
C ASP A 283 -19.93 1.50 5.68
N LYS A 284 -20.48 2.27 6.60
CA LYS A 284 -20.07 3.68 6.77
C LYS A 284 -18.76 3.88 7.54
N SER A 285 -18.30 2.88 8.29
CA SER A 285 -17.10 3.03 9.12
C SER A 285 -16.41 1.69 9.28
N THR A 286 -15.26 1.54 8.63
CA THR A 286 -14.34 0.45 8.90
C THR A 286 -12.99 1.05 9.25
N ASP A 287 -12.35 0.49 10.26
CA ASP A 287 -11.00 0.84 10.67
C ASP A 287 -10.03 0.65 9.49
N ASN A 288 -9.24 1.68 9.18
CA ASN A 288 -8.26 1.67 8.10
C ASN A 288 -7.20 0.58 8.31
N ALA A 289 -6.81 0.26 9.55
CA ALA A 289 -5.86 -0.82 9.81
C ALA A 289 -6.45 -2.19 9.43
N VAL A 290 -7.72 -2.41 9.77
CA VAL A 290 -8.46 -3.63 9.40
C VAL A 290 -8.62 -3.73 7.89
N ILE A 291 -8.95 -2.63 7.22
CA ILE A 291 -9.07 -2.58 5.76
C ILE A 291 -7.73 -2.86 5.10
N LEU A 292 -6.64 -2.25 5.57
CA LEU A 292 -5.29 -2.50 5.05
C LEU A 292 -4.90 -3.98 5.17
N GLN A 293 -5.13 -4.59 6.34
CA GLN A 293 -4.83 -6.01 6.55
C GLN A 293 -5.64 -6.90 5.60
N LYS A 294 -6.96 -6.66 5.47
CA LYS A 294 -7.82 -7.39 4.53
C LYS A 294 -7.38 -7.23 3.08
N SER A 295 -7.03 -6.00 2.69
CA SER A 295 -6.53 -5.67 1.35
C SER A 295 -5.26 -6.44 1.01
N PHE A 296 -4.32 -6.49 1.96
CA PHE A 296 -3.09 -7.24 1.85
C PHE A 296 -3.34 -8.75 1.74
N ASP A 297 -4.11 -9.31 2.69
CA ASP A 297 -4.41 -10.74 2.75
C ASP A 297 -5.09 -11.22 1.47
N PHE A 298 -6.07 -10.44 0.98
CA PHE A 298 -6.78 -10.72 -0.26
C PHE A 298 -5.82 -10.86 -1.44
N VAL A 299 -5.00 -9.83 -1.72
CA VAL A 299 -4.09 -9.90 -2.87
C VAL A 299 -3.05 -11.01 -2.68
N SER A 300 -2.49 -11.17 -1.48
CA SER A 300 -1.48 -12.20 -1.20
C SER A 300 -2.01 -13.63 -1.38
N GLY A 301 -3.32 -13.85 -1.16
CA GLY A 301 -3.95 -15.16 -1.23
C GLY A 301 -4.21 -15.69 -2.64
N HIS A 302 -4.19 -14.83 -3.66
CA HIS A 302 -4.52 -15.24 -5.03
C HIS A 302 -3.65 -14.59 -6.13
N SER A 303 -2.65 -13.78 -5.76
CA SER A 303 -1.76 -13.10 -6.68
C SER A 303 -0.31 -13.28 -6.25
N GLY A 304 0.49 -13.93 -7.09
CA GLY A 304 1.88 -14.33 -6.79
C GLY A 304 2.92 -13.20 -6.62
N SER A 305 2.56 -11.92 -6.77
CA SER A 305 3.55 -10.84 -6.78
C SER A 305 3.06 -9.53 -6.15
N LEU A 306 3.04 -9.47 -4.81
CA LEU A 306 3.05 -8.20 -4.07
C LEU A 306 4.48 -7.64 -3.85
N LYS A 307 5.53 -8.41 -4.19
CA LYS A 307 6.93 -8.04 -3.90
C LYS A 307 7.36 -6.71 -4.53
N SER A 308 6.86 -6.45 -5.75
CA SER A 308 7.13 -5.21 -6.48
C SER A 308 6.13 -4.09 -6.17
N TYR A 309 5.17 -4.33 -5.28
CA TYR A 309 4.16 -3.33 -4.92
C TYR A 309 4.43 -2.74 -3.54
N ARG A 310 3.99 -1.49 -3.36
CA ARG A 310 3.95 -0.82 -2.05
C ARG A 310 2.54 -0.30 -1.79
N PHE A 311 2.19 -0.19 -0.53
CA PHE A 311 0.94 0.44 -0.13
C PHE A 311 0.95 1.93 -0.49
N ASP A 312 -0.08 2.39 -1.23
CA ASP A 312 -0.10 3.71 -1.86
C ASP A 312 -1.24 4.60 -1.36
N TYR A 313 -2.40 4.02 -1.05
CA TYR A 313 -3.56 4.80 -0.63
C TYR A 313 -4.50 4.01 0.26
N ILE A 314 -5.10 4.72 1.22
CA ILE A 314 -6.28 4.27 1.95
C ILE A 314 -7.19 5.44 2.27
N ASN A 315 -8.48 5.26 2.04
CA ASN A 315 -9.50 6.19 2.51
C ASN A 315 -10.82 5.46 2.70
N GLY A 316 -11.14 5.14 3.96
CA GLY A 316 -12.33 4.41 4.35
C GLY A 316 -12.34 3.02 3.71
N ARG A 317 -13.09 2.88 2.61
CA ARG A 317 -13.30 1.59 1.93
C ARG A 317 -12.37 1.35 0.76
N LYS A 318 -11.65 2.37 0.32
CA LYS A 318 -10.74 2.27 -0.84
C LYS A 318 -9.32 2.00 -0.35
N THR A 319 -8.63 1.10 -1.03
CA THR A 319 -7.19 0.92 -0.89
C THR A 319 -6.52 0.74 -2.24
N SER A 320 -5.26 1.17 -2.34
CA SER A 320 -4.43 0.83 -3.49
C SER A 320 -3.03 0.39 -3.08
N PHE A 321 -2.47 -0.49 -3.89
CA PHE A 321 -1.05 -0.80 -3.92
C PHE A 321 -0.48 -0.35 -5.26
N ARG A 322 0.65 0.34 -5.26
CA ARG A 322 1.31 0.84 -6.47
C ARG A 322 2.56 0.03 -6.77
N LEU A 323 2.81 -0.22 -8.04
CA LEU A 323 4.04 -0.85 -8.53
C LEU A 323 5.24 0.08 -8.29
N TYR A 324 6.36 -0.49 -7.86
CA TYR A 324 7.62 0.21 -7.62
C TYR A 324 8.74 -0.44 -8.42
N GLU A 325 9.60 0.39 -9.00
CA GLU A 325 10.76 0.02 -9.78
C GLU A 325 12.00 0.70 -9.18
N ASP A 326 12.99 -0.09 -8.74
CA ASP A 326 14.22 0.39 -8.07
C ASP A 326 13.95 1.42 -6.93
N GLY A 327 12.84 1.24 -6.20
CA GLY A 327 12.44 2.14 -5.11
C GLY A 327 11.62 3.36 -5.53
N LEU A 328 11.41 3.58 -6.82
CA LEU A 328 10.60 4.67 -7.36
C LEU A 328 9.17 4.22 -7.71
N PRO A 329 8.14 5.05 -7.46
CA PRO A 329 6.76 4.72 -7.80
C PRO A 329 6.52 4.71 -9.31
N VAL A 330 5.70 3.77 -9.77
CA VAL A 330 5.27 3.66 -11.16
C VAL A 330 3.83 4.17 -11.32
N PHE A 331 3.60 4.97 -12.35
CA PHE A 331 2.33 5.62 -12.65
C PHE A 331 1.83 5.24 -14.03
N ASN A 332 0.51 5.18 -14.18
CA ASN A 332 -0.15 5.04 -15.46
C ASN A 332 -1.60 5.55 -15.36
N ALA A 333 -2.03 6.35 -16.34
CA ALA A 333 -3.35 6.97 -16.36
C ALA A 333 -4.52 5.97 -16.37
N ASN A 334 -4.33 4.77 -16.93
CA ASN A 334 -5.35 3.72 -17.03
C ASN A 334 -5.33 2.76 -15.82
N GLY A 335 -4.43 2.97 -14.85
CA GLY A 335 -4.34 2.16 -13.63
C GLY A 335 -3.55 0.86 -13.76
N ILE A 336 -2.88 0.59 -14.89
CA ILE A 336 -2.09 -0.65 -15.08
C ILE A 336 -0.83 -0.74 -14.19
N ALA A 337 -0.57 0.25 -13.34
CA ALA A 337 0.50 0.25 -12.35
C ALA A 337 -0.01 0.09 -10.90
N GLU A 338 -1.29 -0.23 -10.71
CA GLU A 338 -1.96 -0.18 -9.41
C GLU A 338 -2.87 -1.40 -9.20
N LEU A 339 -2.95 -1.88 -7.97
CA LEU A 339 -3.97 -2.83 -7.50
C LEU A 339 -4.96 -2.03 -6.65
N LYS A 340 -6.16 -1.77 -7.19
CA LYS A 340 -7.19 -0.96 -6.52
C LYS A 340 -8.29 -1.85 -5.98
N GLN A 341 -8.67 -1.63 -4.74
CA GLN A 341 -9.73 -2.38 -4.07
C GLN A 341 -10.74 -1.40 -3.46
N VAL A 342 -12.01 -1.79 -3.51
CA VAL A 342 -13.10 -1.14 -2.75
C VAL A 342 -13.80 -2.22 -1.95
N TRP A 343 -13.87 -2.02 -0.64
CA TRP A 343 -14.48 -2.97 0.29
C TRP A 343 -15.91 -2.59 0.67
N GLY A 344 -16.72 -3.59 0.99
CA GLY A 344 -17.99 -3.42 1.67
C GLY A 344 -17.97 -4.07 3.06
N SER A 345 -19.13 -4.47 3.57
CA SER A 345 -19.25 -5.18 4.86
C SER A 345 -18.67 -6.60 4.77
N GLY A 346 -17.34 -6.71 4.88
CA GLY A 346 -16.63 -7.99 4.97
C GLY A 346 -16.18 -8.60 3.64
N GLU A 347 -16.75 -8.19 2.50
CA GLU A 347 -16.39 -8.68 1.17
C GLU A 347 -15.87 -7.56 0.26
N ILE A 348 -15.09 -7.92 -0.75
CA ILE A 348 -14.62 -6.99 -1.77
C ILE A 348 -15.76 -6.63 -2.73
N MET A 349 -16.01 -5.33 -2.90
CA MET A 349 -17.02 -4.79 -3.82
C MET A 349 -16.46 -4.59 -5.22
N GLN A 350 -15.25 -4.04 -5.31
CA GLN A 350 -14.58 -3.78 -6.58
C GLN A 350 -13.10 -4.13 -6.46
N TYR A 351 -12.56 -4.69 -7.53
CA TYR A 351 -11.13 -4.95 -7.65
C TYR A 351 -10.67 -4.65 -9.06
N GLU A 352 -9.64 -3.81 -9.20
CA GLU A 352 -9.03 -3.50 -10.49
C GLU A 352 -7.53 -3.76 -10.39
N ARG A 353 -6.98 -4.46 -11.38
CA ARG A 353 -5.55 -4.78 -11.43
C ARG A 353 -5.04 -4.99 -12.85
N PRO A 354 -3.72 -4.90 -13.08
CA PRO A 354 -3.12 -5.31 -14.33
C PRO A 354 -3.20 -6.83 -14.44
N PHE A 355 -3.60 -7.34 -15.60
CA PHE A 355 -3.72 -8.77 -15.89
C PHE A 355 -2.46 -9.35 -16.54
N PHE A 356 -1.30 -8.95 -15.99
CA PHE A 356 0.01 -9.41 -16.38
C PHE A 356 0.98 -9.27 -15.20
N GLU A 357 2.17 -9.86 -15.34
CA GLU A 357 3.31 -9.65 -14.46
C GLU A 357 4.59 -9.42 -15.26
N PHE A 358 5.59 -8.77 -14.65
CA PHE A 358 6.89 -8.63 -15.28
C PHE A 358 7.63 -9.97 -15.21
N SER A 359 8.08 -10.45 -16.36
CA SER A 359 8.74 -11.75 -16.48
C SER A 359 10.25 -11.59 -16.64
N ILE A 360 10.69 -10.84 -17.67
CA ILE A 360 12.11 -10.71 -18.02
C ILE A 360 12.43 -9.23 -18.21
N THR A 361 13.46 -8.74 -17.51
CA THR A 361 14.05 -7.42 -17.79
C THR A 361 14.81 -7.49 -19.10
N LEU A 362 14.48 -6.59 -20.02
CA LEU A 362 15.22 -6.43 -21.27
C LEU A 362 16.48 -5.59 -21.02
N PRO A 363 17.62 -5.92 -21.64
CA PRO A 363 18.79 -5.05 -21.62
C PRO A 363 18.41 -3.72 -22.27
N SER A 364 18.17 -2.69 -21.44
CA SER A 364 17.92 -1.34 -21.92
C SER A 364 19.10 -0.93 -22.81
N LYS A 365 18.82 -0.42 -24.01
CA LYS A 365 19.83 0.19 -24.89
C LYS A 365 20.34 1.51 -24.29
N GLN A 366 20.90 1.50 -23.07
CA GLN A 366 21.48 2.67 -22.37
C GLN A 366 20.77 4.00 -22.65
N GLN A 367 19.43 4.01 -22.70
CA GLN A 367 18.67 5.24 -22.89
C GLN A 367 18.49 5.87 -21.52
N THR A 368 19.49 6.65 -21.13
CA THR A 368 19.42 7.52 -19.96
C THR A 368 18.57 8.73 -20.28
N THR A 369 17.59 9.00 -19.44
CA THR A 369 16.78 10.22 -19.47
C THR A 369 17.34 11.19 -18.45
N SER A 370 17.56 12.43 -18.90
CA SER A 370 17.99 13.53 -18.05
C SER A 370 16.77 14.30 -17.56
N LEU A 371 16.51 14.26 -16.26
CA LEU A 371 15.42 14.98 -15.60
C LEU A 371 15.93 16.32 -15.06
N ALA A 372 15.13 17.37 -15.24
CA ALA A 372 15.41 18.70 -14.73
C ALA A 372 15.65 18.69 -13.20
N SER A 373 16.38 19.68 -12.69
CA SER A 373 16.58 19.84 -11.26
C SER A 373 15.27 20.18 -10.55
N GLY A 374 15.19 19.89 -9.25
CA GLY A 374 14.03 20.25 -8.44
C GLY A 374 13.75 21.76 -8.46
N ARG A 375 14.78 22.61 -8.58
CA ARG A 375 14.62 24.07 -8.66
C ARG A 375 13.85 24.49 -9.92
N THR A 376 14.18 23.90 -11.07
CA THR A 376 13.46 24.17 -12.33
C THR A 376 12.00 23.75 -12.23
N VAL A 377 11.76 22.55 -11.69
CA VAL A 377 10.39 22.02 -11.49
C VAL A 377 9.58 22.95 -10.58
N MET A 378 10.08 23.28 -9.40
CA MET A 378 9.34 24.13 -8.47
C MET A 378 9.12 25.54 -9.00
N THR A 379 10.11 26.13 -9.67
CA THR A 379 9.93 27.45 -10.32
C THR A 379 8.86 27.40 -11.40
N SER A 380 8.78 26.32 -12.18
CA SER A 380 7.73 26.12 -13.16
C SER A 380 6.34 25.97 -12.51
N LEU A 381 6.23 25.21 -11.43
CA LEU A 381 4.98 25.02 -10.70
C LEU A 381 4.50 26.31 -10.03
N GLU A 382 5.39 27.12 -9.45
CA GLU A 382 5.05 28.42 -8.85
C GLU A 382 4.49 29.42 -9.85
N ASN A 383 4.95 29.35 -11.11
CA ASN A 383 4.50 30.24 -12.18
C ASN A 383 3.28 29.70 -12.94
N ASN A 384 2.79 28.50 -12.59
CA ASN A 384 1.63 27.91 -13.23
C ASN A 384 0.33 28.38 -12.56
N PRO A 385 -0.54 29.16 -13.24
CA PRO A 385 -1.78 29.67 -12.65
C PRO A 385 -2.83 28.57 -12.38
N GLU A 386 -2.67 27.37 -12.93
CA GLU A 386 -3.61 26.25 -12.74
C GLU A 386 -3.35 25.48 -11.44
N ILE A 387 -2.23 25.74 -10.75
CA ILE A 387 -1.83 25.00 -9.55
C ILE A 387 -1.82 25.94 -8.35
N ASP A 388 -2.63 25.62 -7.33
CA ASP A 388 -2.44 26.22 -6.01
C ASP A 388 -1.23 25.57 -5.33
N LYS A 389 -0.18 26.35 -5.05
CA LYS A 389 0.99 25.89 -4.29
C LYS A 389 0.61 25.16 -2.99
N LYS A 390 -0.49 25.55 -2.33
CA LYS A 390 -0.94 24.93 -1.07
C LYS A 390 -1.58 23.57 -1.27
N SER A 391 -2.05 23.23 -2.46
CA SER A 391 -2.63 21.92 -2.77
C SER A 391 -1.57 20.85 -3.06
N ILE A 392 -0.31 21.25 -3.30
CA ILE A 392 0.80 20.33 -3.58
C ILE A 392 1.08 19.47 -2.34
N GLN A 393 0.82 18.17 -2.49
CA GLN A 393 1.06 17.18 -1.46
C GLN A 393 2.45 16.55 -1.57
N ASP A 394 2.97 16.37 -2.78
CA ASP A 394 4.26 15.73 -3.00
C ASP A 394 4.80 16.08 -4.39
N VAL A 395 6.11 16.14 -4.53
CA VAL A 395 6.79 16.30 -5.82
C VAL A 395 8.01 15.40 -5.79
N GLY A 396 8.14 14.52 -6.77
CA GLY A 396 9.20 13.53 -6.77
C GLY A 396 9.45 12.93 -8.14
N ILE A 397 10.45 12.05 -8.20
CA ILE A 397 10.79 11.31 -9.41
C ILE A 397 10.13 9.93 -9.35
N GLY A 398 9.58 9.50 -10.48
CA GLY A 398 8.96 8.20 -10.63
C GLY A 398 9.10 7.69 -12.05
N TYR A 399 8.35 6.63 -12.36
CA TYR A 399 8.25 6.10 -13.71
C TYR A 399 6.84 6.23 -14.25
N LYS A 400 6.71 6.58 -15.52
CA LYS A 400 5.48 6.44 -16.28
C LYS A 400 5.56 5.14 -17.06
N MET A 401 4.57 4.27 -16.85
CA MET A 401 4.48 3.01 -17.56
C MET A 401 3.61 3.15 -18.81
N SER A 402 4.03 2.50 -19.88
CA SER A 402 3.23 2.27 -21.08
C SER A 402 3.44 0.83 -21.57
N LEU A 403 2.44 0.28 -22.27
CA LEU A 403 2.56 -1.01 -22.93
C LEU A 403 2.70 -0.78 -24.43
N GLU A 404 3.72 -1.38 -25.04
CA GLU A 404 3.84 -1.34 -26.49
C GLU A 404 2.71 -2.15 -27.14
N PRO A 405 2.18 -1.68 -28.29
CA PRO A 405 1.20 -2.46 -29.05
C PRO A 405 1.78 -3.82 -29.45
N SER A 406 1.07 -4.90 -29.16
CA SER A 406 1.45 -6.26 -29.56
C SER A 406 0.27 -6.97 -30.20
N ILE A 407 0.59 -7.86 -31.14
CA ILE A 407 -0.35 -8.78 -31.80
C ILE A 407 -0.46 -10.11 -31.04
N SER A 408 0.37 -10.33 -30.03
CA SER A 408 0.37 -11.50 -29.15
C SER A 408 0.03 -11.12 -27.71
N ASP A 409 -0.24 -12.13 -26.87
CA ASP A 409 -0.49 -11.96 -25.43
C ASP A 409 0.76 -11.48 -24.66
N VAL A 410 1.94 -11.47 -25.30
CA VAL A 410 3.20 -10.96 -24.75
C VAL A 410 3.39 -9.51 -25.18
N ARG A 411 3.60 -8.62 -24.21
CA ARG A 411 3.80 -7.18 -24.43
C ARG A 411 5.12 -6.72 -23.84
N ILE A 412 5.61 -5.59 -24.33
CA ILE A 412 6.75 -4.89 -23.76
C ILE A 412 6.19 -3.76 -22.89
N ALA A 413 6.46 -3.82 -21.59
CA ALA A 413 6.21 -2.72 -20.68
C ALA A 413 7.42 -1.80 -20.64
N VAL A 414 7.20 -0.51 -20.91
CA VAL A 414 8.20 0.54 -20.91
C VAL A 414 7.99 1.44 -19.71
N LEU A 415 9.02 1.58 -18.87
CA LEU A 415 9.05 2.49 -17.73
C LEU A 415 9.95 3.68 -18.05
N GLN A 416 9.33 4.84 -18.29
CA GLN A 416 10.00 6.09 -18.61
C GLN A 416 10.16 6.96 -17.35
N PRO A 417 11.37 7.39 -16.96
CA PRO A 417 11.56 8.30 -15.84
C PRO A 417 10.83 9.63 -16.06
N ILE A 418 10.15 10.12 -15.02
CA ILE A 418 9.38 11.37 -15.03
C ILE A 418 9.45 12.09 -13.69
N TRP A 419 9.14 13.39 -13.72
CA TRP A 419 8.72 14.13 -12.53
C TRP A 419 7.22 13.94 -12.32
N TYR A 420 6.80 13.56 -11.11
CA TYR A 420 5.41 13.54 -10.71
C TYR A 420 5.10 14.64 -9.70
N VAL A 421 3.87 15.13 -9.75
CA VAL A 421 3.30 16.11 -8.81
C VAL A 421 2.00 15.53 -8.27
N LYS A 422 1.89 15.35 -6.96
CA LYS A 422 0.65 14.96 -6.29
C LYS A 422 -0.01 16.20 -5.72
N CYS A 423 -1.27 16.43 -6.08
CA CYS A 423 -2.09 17.52 -5.57
C CYS A 423 -3.34 16.99 -4.88
N GLU A 424 -3.87 17.74 -3.92
CA GLU A 424 -5.19 17.52 -3.36
C GLU A 424 -6.19 18.52 -3.95
N GLU A 425 -7.16 18.01 -4.70
CA GLU A 425 -8.18 18.79 -5.40
C GLU A 425 -9.56 18.24 -5.06
N ASP A 426 -10.44 19.08 -4.50
CA ASP A 426 -11.80 18.71 -4.07
C ASP A 426 -11.87 17.46 -3.17
N GLY A 427 -10.88 17.29 -2.29
CA GLY A 427 -10.76 16.14 -1.38
C GLY A 427 -10.36 14.83 -2.08
N LYS A 428 -9.85 14.91 -3.32
CA LYS A 428 -9.30 13.79 -4.07
C LYS A 428 -7.82 14.02 -4.36
N GLN A 429 -7.06 12.94 -4.42
CA GLN A 429 -5.66 12.99 -4.80
C GLN A 429 -5.55 12.90 -6.32
N GLN A 430 -4.98 13.93 -6.95
CA GLN A 430 -4.63 13.96 -8.36
C GLN A 430 -3.12 13.81 -8.51
N ILE A 431 -2.69 13.10 -9.56
CA ILE A 431 -1.29 12.89 -9.87
C ILE A 431 -1.02 13.32 -11.30
N TYR A 432 0.01 14.15 -11.48
CA TYR A 432 0.39 14.71 -12.77
C TYR A 432 1.85 14.40 -13.10
N GLU A 433 2.14 14.22 -14.37
CA GLU A 433 3.47 14.27 -14.97
C GLU A 433 3.82 15.73 -15.24
N TRP A 434 4.93 16.18 -14.69
CA TRP A 434 5.45 17.51 -14.99
C TRP A 434 6.28 17.51 -16.27
N SER A 435 6.08 18.53 -17.09
CA SER A 435 6.91 18.88 -18.23
C SER A 435 7.03 20.40 -18.34
N GLU A 436 8.04 20.90 -19.07
CA GLU A 436 8.17 22.35 -19.32
C GLU A 436 6.94 22.95 -20.02
N GLY A 437 6.17 22.12 -20.75
CA GLY A 437 4.94 22.52 -21.43
C GLY A 437 3.66 22.44 -20.58
N GLY A 438 3.75 22.05 -19.31
CA GLY A 438 2.60 21.92 -18.41
C GLY A 438 2.48 20.56 -17.72
N LEU A 439 1.34 20.34 -17.08
CA LEU A 439 1.01 19.10 -16.36
C LEU A 439 0.14 18.16 -17.20
N ASN A 440 0.49 16.87 -17.23
CA ASN A 440 -0.31 15.82 -17.88
C ASN A 440 -0.84 14.84 -16.83
N GLY A 441 -2.12 14.48 -16.87
CA GLY A 441 -2.72 13.56 -15.88
C GLY A 441 -2.11 12.15 -15.91
N LEU A 442 -1.73 11.64 -14.73
CA LEU A 442 -1.23 10.28 -14.52
C LEU A 442 -2.21 9.37 -13.77
N GLY A 443 -3.33 9.91 -13.31
CA GLY A 443 -4.38 9.17 -12.60
C GLY A 443 -4.86 9.88 -11.34
N SER A 444 -5.86 9.28 -10.69
CA SER A 444 -6.41 9.73 -9.41
C SER A 444 -6.82 8.54 -8.53
N ASN A 445 -6.90 8.79 -7.21
CA ASN A 445 -7.33 7.83 -6.19
C ASN A 445 -8.64 8.29 -5.49
#